data_AF-A0A2H9MC79-F1
#
_entry.id   AF-A0A2H9MC79-F1
#
_cell.length_a   1.000
_cell.length_b   1.000
_cell.length_c   1.000
_cell.angle_alpha   90.00
_cell.angle_beta   90.00
_cell.angle_gamma   90.00
#
_symmetry.space_group_name_H-M   'P 1'
#
loop_
_entity.id
_entity.type
_entity.pdbx_description
1 polymer ?
#
loop_
_entity_poly.entity_id
_entity_poly.type
_entity_poly.pdbx_seq_one_letter_code
_entity_poly.pdbx_strand_id
1 'polypeptide(L)' 'MDSPALVLPGTNIVMEDIPVWIVTFHGVNAPRCGPGPMFNSKGERIDVNVDPYVYGDLNVVIDANSGNVLEGFSYNIPRH' A
#
# COMPACT_ATOMS: atom_id res chain seq x y z
N MET A 1 -32.78 16.07 -4.96
CA MET A 1 -32.81 15.05 -3.89
C MET A 1 -31.42 14.45 -3.88
N ASP A 2 -30.67 14.62 -2.80
CA ASP A 2 -29.34 14.03 -2.69
C ASP A 2 -29.50 12.51 -2.51
N SER A 3 -28.77 11.74 -3.31
CA SER A 3 -28.73 10.29 -3.16
C SER A 3 -28.13 9.93 -1.80
N PRO A 4 -28.62 8.88 -1.13
CA PRO A 4 -28.04 8.44 0.14
C PRO A 4 -26.57 8.08 -0.06
N ALA A 5 -25.72 8.53 0.88
CA ALA A 5 -24.28 8.27 0.84
C ALA A 5 -24.03 6.75 0.78
N LEU A 6 -23.24 6.30 -0.19
CA LEU A 6 -22.93 4.89 -0.37
C LEU A 6 -21.96 4.47 0.73
N VAL A 7 -22.24 3.40 1.47
CA VAL A 7 -21.36 2.90 2.54
C VAL A 7 -20.78 1.55 2.11
N LEU A 8 -19.48 1.35 2.32
CA LEU A 8 -18.83 0.09 1.99
C LEU A 8 -19.46 -1.07 2.81
N PRO A 9 -19.87 -2.19 2.15
CA PRO A 9 -20.54 -3.29 2.84
C PRO A 9 -19.76 -3.80 4.05
N GLY A 10 -20.43 -3.88 5.20
CA GLY A 10 -19.83 -4.39 6.45
C GLY A 10 -18.90 -3.41 7.17
N THR A 11 -18.87 -2.13 6.77
CA THR A 11 -18.07 -1.08 7.41
C THR A 11 -18.91 0.17 7.69
N ASN A 12 -18.34 1.13 8.43
CA ASN A 12 -18.91 2.46 8.61
C ASN A 12 -18.26 3.49 7.67
N ILE A 13 -17.53 3.04 6.65
CA ILE A 13 -16.78 3.92 5.74
C ILE A 13 -17.74 4.36 4.62
N VAL A 14 -17.96 5.66 4.54
CA VAL A 14 -18.69 6.29 3.44
C VAL A 14 -17.79 6.30 2.21
N MET A 15 -18.30 5.79 1.09
CA MET A 15 -17.68 5.92 -0.22
C MET A 15 -17.97 7.34 -0.71
N GLU A 16 -16.90 8.12 -0.86
CA GLU A 16 -16.94 9.48 -1.37
C GLU A 16 -16.37 9.52 -2.78
N ASP A 17 -17.07 10.17 -3.69
CA ASP A 17 -16.59 10.44 -5.06
C ASP A 17 -15.56 11.59 -5.01
N ILE A 18 -14.32 11.26 -4.68
CA ILE A 18 -13.20 12.20 -4.66
C ILE A 18 -12.44 12.10 -5.98
N PRO A 19 -12.20 13.21 -6.72
CA PRO A 19 -11.31 13.17 -7.87
C PRO A 19 -9.89 12.86 -7.40
N VAL A 20 -9.27 11.84 -7.99
CA VAL A 20 -7.93 11.39 -7.59
C VAL A 20 -6.92 11.47 -8.72
N TRP A 21 -5.66 11.69 -8.35
CA TRP A 21 -4.50 11.42 -9.18
C TRP A 21 -3.82 10.15 -8.71
N ILE A 22 -3.50 9.26 -9.64
CA ILE A 22 -2.66 8.09 -9.38
C ILE A 22 -1.29 8.39 -9.97
N VAL A 23 -0.29 8.50 -9.11
CA VAL A 23 1.09 8.82 -9.50
C VAL A 23 1.98 7.62 -9.23
N THR A 24 2.77 7.23 -10.23
CA THR A 24 3.77 6.16 -10.10
C THR A 24 5.16 6.76 -9.98
N PHE A 25 5.84 6.44 -8.88
CA PHE A 25 7.26 6.74 -8.69
C PHE A 25 8.07 5.50 -9.04
N HIS A 26 8.88 5.61 -10.09
CA HIS A 26 9.72 4.50 -10.54
C HIS A 26 11.05 4.44 -9.80
N GLY A 27 11.51 3.23 -9.48
CA GLY A 27 12.85 3.01 -8.95
C GLY A 27 13.07 3.60 -7.55
N VAL A 28 12.09 3.43 -6.66
CA VAL A 28 12.17 3.87 -5.27
C VAL A 28 12.50 2.71 -4.34
N ASN A 29 13.20 3.01 -3.24
CA ASN A 29 13.35 2.11 -2.11
C ASN A 29 12.15 2.28 -1.18
N ALA A 30 11.22 1.32 -1.19
CA ALA A 30 10.03 1.34 -0.33
C ALA A 30 10.23 0.40 0.88
N PRO A 31 9.77 0.77 2.09
CA PRO A 31 9.77 -0.13 3.22
C PRO A 31 8.94 -1.37 2.89
N ARG A 32 9.44 -2.54 3.24
CA ARG A 32 8.68 -3.78 3.13
C ARG A 32 7.46 -3.73 4.06
N CYS A 33 6.26 -4.01 3.54
CA CYS A 33 5.10 -4.32 4.39
C CYS A 33 5.17 -5.77 4.89
N GLY A 34 5.18 -5.94 6.23
CA GLY A 34 5.14 -7.23 6.93
C GLY A 34 6.32 -7.46 7.89
N PRO A 35 6.10 -8.06 9.08
CA PRO A 35 7.18 -8.48 9.96
C PRO A 35 7.90 -9.66 9.28
N GLY A 36 9.22 -9.78 9.38
CA GLY A 36 9.95 -9.96 10.63
C GLY A 36 10.81 -11.22 10.46
N PRO A 37 11.61 -11.59 11.47
CA PRO A 37 12.66 -12.59 11.32
C PRO A 37 12.11 -13.92 10.79
N MET A 38 12.83 -14.52 9.84
CA MET A 38 12.48 -15.89 9.42
C MET A 38 12.69 -16.83 10.60
N PHE A 39 11.86 -17.84 10.76
CA PHE A 39 12.10 -18.90 11.74
C PHE A 39 12.53 -20.16 10.99
N ASN A 40 13.52 -20.89 11.52
CA ASN A 40 13.90 -22.16 10.91
C ASN A 40 12.84 -23.24 11.17
N SER A 41 13.03 -24.44 10.62
CA SER A 41 12.14 -25.59 10.84
C SER A 41 12.04 -26.05 12.30
N LYS A 42 12.87 -25.50 13.19
CA LYS A 42 12.86 -25.74 14.63
C LYS A 42 12.20 -24.61 15.43
N GLY A 43 11.67 -23.58 14.75
CA GLY A 43 11.03 -22.43 15.39
C GLY A 43 12.03 -21.42 15.99
N GLU A 44 13.30 -21.49 15.64
CA GLU A 44 14.32 -20.54 16.11
C GLU A 44 14.37 -19.33 15.19
N ARG A 45 14.49 -18.13 15.78
CA ARG A 45 14.63 -16.88 15.05
C ARG A 45 15.93 -16.88 14.23
N ILE A 46 15.80 -16.82 12.91
CA ILE A 46 16.87 -16.52 11.97
C ILE A 46 16.90 -15.01 11.81
N ASP A 47 17.95 -14.38 12.34
CA ASP A 47 18.31 -13.02 11.96
C ASP A 47 18.84 -13.05 10.53
N VAL A 48 17.92 -13.08 9.59
CA VAL A 48 18.25 -12.68 8.23
C VAL A 48 18.33 -11.16 8.23
N ASN A 49 19.51 -10.65 7.89
CA ASN A 49 19.68 -9.30 7.35
C ASN A 49 18.93 -9.22 6.02
N VAL A 50 17.61 -9.26 6.06
CA VAL A 50 16.78 -8.92 4.91
C VAL A 50 16.78 -7.41 4.86
N ASP A 51 17.17 -6.85 3.72
CA ASP A 51 17.03 -5.42 3.49
C ASP A 51 15.60 -4.98 3.86
N PRO A 52 15.44 -4.03 4.81
CA PRO A 52 14.12 -3.54 5.19
C PRO A 52 13.44 -2.80 4.03
N TYR A 53 14.16 -2.52 2.95
CA TYR A 53 13.67 -1.87 1.75
C TYR A 53 13.62 -2.83 0.56
N VAL A 54 12.67 -2.59 -0.31
CA VAL A 54 12.57 -3.21 -1.63
C VAL A 54 12.67 -2.12 -2.70
N TYR A 55 13.45 -2.39 -3.73
CA TYR A 55 13.54 -1.51 -4.89
C TYR A 55 12.45 -1.84 -5.90
N GLY A 56 11.61 -0.86 -6.23
CA GLY A 56 10.51 -1.06 -7.17
C GLY A 56 9.74 0.22 -7.46
N ASP A 57 8.53 0.03 -7.99
CA ASP A 57 7.63 1.13 -8.31
C ASP A 57 6.60 1.30 -7.20
N LEU A 58 6.39 2.54 -6.77
CA LEU A 58 5.40 2.90 -5.77
C LEU A 58 4.29 3.71 -6.42
N ASN A 59 3.05 3.26 -6.27
CA ASN A 59 1.88 4.01 -6.69
C ASN A 59 1.29 4.73 -5.48
N VAL A 60 0.94 6.00 -5.67
CA VAL A 60 0.35 6.85 -4.64
C VAL A 60 -0.96 7.43 -5.18
N VAL A 61 -2.03 7.27 -4.40
CA VAL A 61 -3.33 7.89 -4.66
C VAL A 61 -3.38 9.20 -3.91
N ILE A 62 -3.65 10.27 -4.63
CA ILE A 62 -3.67 11.64 -4.11
C ILE A 62 -5.04 12.24 -4.39
N ASP A 63 -5.65 12.87 -3.39
CA ASP A 63 -6.82 13.72 -3.59
C ASP A 63 -6.44 14.91 -4.48
N ALA A 64 -7.04 14.99 -5.67
CA ALA A 64 -6.71 16.01 -6.65
C ALA A 64 -7.09 17.43 -6.21
N ASN A 65 -8.02 17.58 -5.24
CA ASN A 65 -8.45 18.88 -4.74
C ASN A 65 -7.49 19.41 -3.67
N SER A 66 -7.04 18.55 -2.75
CA SER A 66 -6.24 18.96 -1.59
C SER A 66 -4.75 18.66 -1.72
N GLY A 67 -4.37 17.75 -2.61
CA GLY A 67 -3.01 17.22 -2.73
C GLY A 67 -2.64 16.24 -1.61
N ASN A 68 -3.58 15.87 -0.74
CA ASN A 68 -3.32 14.92 0.34
C ASN A 68 -3.17 13.50 -0.20
N VAL A 69 -2.19 12.77 0.32
CA VAL A 69 -2.03 11.34 0.04
C VAL A 69 -3.13 10.56 0.76
N LEU A 70 -3.90 9.80 -0.01
CA LEU A 70 -4.97 8.95 0.50
C LEU A 70 -4.46 7.53 0.79
N GLU A 71 -3.64 6.98 -0.12
CA GLU A 71 -3.13 5.62 -0.04
C GLU A 71 -1.82 5.46 -0.84
N GLY A 72 -0.97 4.52 -0.42
CA GLY A 72 0.19 4.08 -1.20
C GLY A 72 0.20 2.56 -1.33
N PHE A 73 0.48 2.06 -2.54
CA PHE A 73 0.56 0.62 -2.82
C PHE A 73 1.64 0.30 -3.86
N SER A 74 2.18 -0.92 -3.78
CA SER A 74 3.19 -1.43 -4.71
C SER A 74 2.74 -2.78 -5.25
N TYR A 75 2.81 -2.98 -6.57
CA TYR A 75 2.64 -4.31 -7.17
C TYR A 75 4.00 -4.99 -7.26
N ASN A 76 4.14 -6.16 -6.64
CA ASN A 76 5.22 -7.06 -7.02
C ASN A 76 4.86 -7.65 -8.39
N ILE A 77 5.54 -7.23 -9.46
CA ILE A 77 5.50 -7.97 -10.71
C ILE A 77 6.33 -9.24 -10.49
N PRO A 78 5.73 -10.45 -10.51
CA PRO A 78 6.50 -11.68 -10.42
C PRO A 78 7.43 -11.72 -11.64
N ARG A 79 8.75 -11.75 -11.41
CA ARG A 79 9.69 -12.00 -12.50
C ARG A 79 9.60 -13.50 -12.85
N HIS A 80 9.26 -13.80 -14.09
CA HIS A 80 9.39 -15.13 -14.68
C HIS A 80 10.86 -15.53 -14.84
#